data_AF-A0A3B0WB59-F1
#
_entry.id   AF-A0A3B0WB59-F1
#
_cell.length_a   1.000
_cell.length_b   1.000
_cell.length_c   1.000
_cell.angle_alpha   90.00
_cell.angle_beta   90.00
_cell.angle_gamma   90.00
#
_symmetry.space_group_name_H-M   'P 1'
#
loop_
_entity.id
_entity.type
_entity.pdbx_description
1 polymer ?
#
loop_
_entity_poly.entity_id
_entity_poly.type
_entity_poly.pdbx_seq_one_letter_code
_entity_poly.pdbx_strand_id
1 'polypeptide(L)'
;MGEQNHGVRHQVFFSFGCWLKVIHWIIIIAMQTIVELPEYKKQVQKHLAEYDTELLINYLAEHPKAGDLMQGTGGIRKLRWAKSNVGKSGGVRVIYYFHNESMPLFLLSVFGKNEKNNLSHSERNLLAKFTLKLVKNYGG
;
A
#
# COMPACT_ATOMS: atom_id res chain seq x y z
N MET A 1 -9.30 0.20 68.34
CA MET A 1 -8.86 -0.76 67.30
C MET A 1 -9.51 -0.25 66.01
N GLY A 2 -8.85 0.38 65.04
CA GLY A 2 -7.44 0.42 64.68
C GLY A 2 -7.37 0.07 63.20
N GLU A 3 -7.42 1.05 62.30
CA GLU A 3 -6.95 0.95 60.91
C GLU A 3 -6.99 2.36 60.29
N GLN A 4 -5.85 3.06 60.31
CA GLN A 4 -4.84 3.12 59.25
C GLN A 4 -5.23 4.03 58.07
N ASN A 5 -4.61 5.21 58.12
CA ASN A 5 -4.20 6.12 57.05
C ASN A 5 -4.09 5.48 55.67
N HIS A 6 -4.45 6.24 54.63
CA HIS A 6 -3.48 6.60 53.59
C HIS A 6 -4.00 7.79 52.77
N GLY A 7 -3.47 8.98 53.08
CA GLY A 7 -3.55 10.13 52.20
C GLY A 7 -2.70 9.87 50.96
N VAL A 8 -3.35 9.88 49.79
CA VAL A 8 -2.65 9.85 48.50
C VAL A 8 -2.49 11.29 48.04
N ARG A 9 -1.27 11.78 48.19
CA ARG A 9 -0.81 13.05 47.60
C ARG A 9 -0.97 12.99 46.08
N HIS A 10 -1.70 13.95 45.54
CA HIS A 10 -1.61 14.32 44.13
C HIS A 10 -0.16 14.70 43.79
N GLN A 11 0.55 13.80 43.11
CA GLN A 11 1.70 14.18 42.29
C GLN A 11 1.23 14.27 40.84
N VAL A 12 0.98 15.49 40.43
CA VAL A 12 0.81 15.87 39.03
C VAL A 12 2.22 15.91 38.42
N PHE A 13 2.74 14.76 38.02
CA PHE A 13 3.94 14.66 37.18
C PHE A 13 3.52 14.90 35.72
N PHE A 14 3.43 16.16 35.31
CA PHE A 14 3.41 16.51 33.88
C PHE A 14 4.79 16.19 33.30
N SER A 15 4.94 14.98 32.76
CA SER A 15 6.05 14.64 31.90
C SER A 15 5.89 15.42 30.58
N PHE A 16 6.60 16.54 30.47
CA PHE A 16 6.79 17.36 29.27
C PHE A 16 7.61 16.62 28.17
N GLY A 17 7.41 15.32 28.00
CA GLY A 17 8.21 14.44 27.16
C GLY A 17 7.42 13.70 26.07
N CYS A 18 6.22 14.16 25.70
CA CYS A 18 5.37 13.44 24.73
C CYS A 18 4.63 14.34 23.74
N TRP A 19 5.18 15.50 23.39
CA TRP A 19 4.62 16.33 22.29
C TRP A 19 5.39 16.14 20.97
N LEU A 20 6.67 15.80 21.00
CA LEU A 20 7.46 15.58 19.78
C LEU A 20 7.12 14.27 19.06
N LYS A 21 6.67 13.24 19.78
CA LYS A 21 6.18 11.97 19.18
C LYS A 21 4.87 12.15 18.43
N VAL A 22 4.00 13.07 18.85
CA VAL A 22 2.71 13.33 18.21
C VAL A 22 2.90 14.19 16.96
N ILE A 23 3.78 15.20 17.00
CA ILE A 23 4.08 16.05 15.84
C ILE A 23 4.85 15.25 14.77
N HIS A 24 5.77 14.36 15.16
CA HIS A 24 6.43 13.43 14.22
C HIS A 24 5.45 12.40 13.62
N TRP A 25 4.41 12.01 14.35
CA TRP A 25 3.37 11.10 13.84
C TRP A 25 2.39 11.80 12.88
N ILE A 26 2.17 13.11 13.04
CA ILE A 26 1.30 13.92 12.17
C ILE A 26 2.02 14.34 10.87
N ILE A 27 3.34 14.50 10.88
CA ILE A 27 4.12 14.94 9.69
C ILE A 27 4.47 13.78 8.75
N ILE A 28 4.37 12.51 9.19
CA ILE A 28 4.71 11.32 8.38
C ILE A 28 3.44 10.52 8.01
N ILE A 29 2.43 11.20 7.49
CA ILE A 29 1.45 10.55 6.60
C ILE A 29 1.83 11.00 5.19
N ALA A 30 2.98 10.51 4.71
CA ALA A 30 3.39 10.73 3.34
C ALA A 30 2.50 9.86 2.45
N MET A 31 1.38 10.41 1.98
CA MET A 31 0.58 9.78 0.92
C MET A 31 1.49 9.56 -0.27
N GLN A 32 1.57 8.31 -0.74
CA GLN A 32 2.44 7.95 -1.84
C GLN A 32 1.87 8.47 -3.16
N THR A 33 2.66 9.21 -3.94
CA THR A 33 2.30 9.57 -5.31
C THR A 33 2.12 8.30 -6.15
N ILE A 34 1.02 8.20 -6.88
CA ILE A 34 0.70 7.06 -7.75
C ILE A 34 0.88 7.43 -9.22
N VAL A 35 1.52 6.55 -9.97
CA VAL A 35 1.64 6.63 -11.43
C VAL A 35 0.97 5.42 -12.06
N GLU A 36 -0.04 5.66 -12.88
CA GLU A 36 -0.78 4.63 -13.61
C GLU A 36 -0.14 4.35 -14.97
N LEU A 37 0.20 3.09 -15.24
CA LEU A 37 0.64 2.69 -16.57
C LEU A 37 -0.55 2.59 -17.55
N PRO A 38 -0.32 2.78 -18.86
CA PRO A 38 -1.38 2.64 -19.87
C PRO A 38 -2.08 1.27 -19.84
N GLU A 39 -1.34 0.20 -19.54
CA GLU A 39 -1.91 -1.14 -19.40
C GLU A 39 -2.85 -1.25 -18.20
N TYR A 40 -2.47 -0.67 -17.06
CA TYR A 40 -3.36 -0.57 -15.90
C TYR A 40 -4.67 0.15 -16.26
N LYS A 41 -4.59 1.32 -16.91
CA LYS A 41 -5.78 2.09 -17.30
C LYS A 41 -6.74 1.30 -18.19
N LYS A 42 -6.21 0.53 -19.14
CA LYS A 42 -7.03 -0.32 -20.03
C LYS A 42 -7.72 -1.47 -19.28
N GLN A 43 -7.02 -2.10 -18.34
CA GLN A 43 -7.58 -3.25 -17.63
C GLN A 43 -8.52 -2.83 -16.50
N VAL A 44 -8.20 -1.74 -15.79
CA VAL A 44 -9.02 -1.29 -14.66
C VAL A 44 -10.43 -0.93 -15.11
N GLN A 45 -10.59 -0.27 -16.27
CA GLN A 45 -11.90 0.07 -16.85
C GLN A 45 -12.75 -1.16 -17.21
N LYS A 46 -12.12 -2.31 -17.47
CA LYS A 46 -12.84 -3.57 -17.76
C LYS A 46 -13.29 -4.29 -16.50
N HIS A 47 -12.59 -4.07 -15.38
CA HIS A 47 -12.75 -4.88 -14.19
C HIS A 47 -13.33 -4.13 -13.00
N LEU A 48 -13.14 -2.82 -12.88
CA LEU A 48 -13.61 -1.99 -11.79
C LEU A 48 -14.43 -0.81 -12.32
N ALA A 49 -15.42 -0.39 -11.54
CA ALA A 49 -16.06 0.90 -11.75
C ALA A 49 -15.10 2.03 -11.32
N GLU A 50 -15.38 3.24 -11.77
CA GLU A 50 -14.56 4.42 -11.45
C GLU A 50 -14.45 4.66 -9.93
N TYR A 51 -15.58 4.60 -9.21
CA TYR A 51 -15.61 4.73 -7.75
C TYR A 51 -14.72 3.70 -7.02
N ASP A 52 -14.79 2.42 -7.39
CA ASP A 52 -13.93 1.38 -6.80
C ASP A 52 -12.44 1.58 -7.15
N THR A 53 -12.17 2.19 -8.31
CA THR A 53 -10.82 2.52 -8.76
C THR A 53 -10.22 3.65 -7.91
N GLU A 54 -11.00 4.69 -7.62
CA GLU A 54 -10.58 5.78 -6.73
C GLU A 54 -10.30 5.26 -5.31
N LEU A 55 -11.18 4.41 -4.77
CA LEU A 55 -10.96 3.78 -3.46
C LEU A 55 -9.67 2.95 -3.43
N LEU A 56 -9.40 2.19 -4.49
CA LEU A 56 -8.17 1.42 -4.63
C LEU A 56 -6.92 2.33 -4.65
N ILE A 57 -6.95 3.41 -5.43
CA ILE A 57 -5.84 4.36 -5.56
C ILE A 57 -5.57 5.03 -4.20
N ASN A 58 -6.60 5.54 -3.54
CA ASN A 58 -6.47 6.17 -2.22
C ASN A 58 -5.91 5.18 -1.19
N TYR A 59 -6.42 3.95 -1.17
CA TYR A 59 -5.92 2.89 -0.29
C TYR A 59 -4.44 2.58 -0.54
N LEU A 60 -4.00 2.50 -1.80
CA LEU A 60 -2.60 2.22 -2.12
C LEU A 60 -1.67 3.41 -1.86
N ALA A 61 -2.18 4.64 -1.94
CA ALA A 61 -1.43 5.83 -1.58
C ALA A 61 -1.14 5.86 -0.07
N GLU A 62 -2.10 5.45 0.75
CA GLU A 62 -1.95 5.35 2.21
C GLU A 62 -1.20 4.09 2.66
N HIS A 63 -1.36 2.99 1.93
CA HIS A 63 -0.81 1.68 2.28
C HIS A 63 0.01 1.06 1.15
N PRO A 64 1.15 1.68 0.75
CA PRO A 64 1.97 1.21 -0.37
C PRO A 64 2.62 -0.16 -0.15
N LYS A 65 2.59 -0.71 1.08
CA LYS A 65 3.13 -2.02 1.44
C LYS A 65 2.06 -3.12 1.60
N ALA A 66 0.78 -2.83 1.39
CA ALA A 66 -0.34 -3.75 1.66
C ALA A 66 -0.37 -5.02 0.79
N GLY A 67 0.36 -5.04 -0.32
CA GLY A 67 0.38 -6.16 -1.26
C GLY A 67 1.51 -7.15 -0.98
N ASP A 68 1.26 -8.42 -1.30
CA ASP A 68 2.23 -9.50 -1.16
C ASP A 68 3.38 -9.34 -2.16
N LEU A 69 4.63 -9.46 -1.70
CA LEU A 69 5.79 -9.47 -2.60
C LEU A 69 5.77 -10.71 -3.50
N MET A 70 5.91 -10.49 -4.80
CA MET A 70 6.07 -11.56 -5.78
C MET A 70 7.54 -11.94 -5.88
N GLN A 71 7.85 -13.20 -5.60
CA GLN A 71 9.24 -13.68 -5.65
C GLN A 71 9.77 -13.72 -7.09
N GLY A 72 11.01 -13.27 -7.28
CA GLY A 72 11.69 -13.28 -8.58
C GLY A 72 11.28 -12.17 -9.55
N THR A 73 10.49 -11.17 -9.12
CA THR A 73 10.06 -10.04 -9.97
C THR A 73 10.77 -8.72 -9.65
N GLY A 74 11.77 -8.72 -8.77
CA GLY A 74 12.52 -7.52 -8.40
C GLY A 74 11.72 -6.49 -7.60
N GLY A 75 10.80 -6.96 -6.73
CA GLY A 75 10.08 -6.10 -5.77
C GLY A 75 8.64 -5.75 -6.14
N ILE A 76 8.06 -6.37 -7.17
CA ILE A 76 6.65 -6.18 -7.51
C ILE A 76 5.75 -6.79 -6.46
N ARG A 77 4.65 -6.11 -6.16
CA ARG A 77 3.63 -6.50 -5.18
C ARG A 77 2.30 -6.84 -5.86
N LYS A 78 1.55 -7.72 -5.20
CA LYS A 78 0.22 -8.18 -5.61
C LYS A 78 -0.77 -7.90 -4.49
N LEU A 79 -1.73 -7.02 -4.73
CA LEU A 79 -2.85 -6.75 -3.82
C LEU A 79 -4.11 -7.48 -4.31
N ARG A 80 -4.84 -8.10 -3.39
CA ARG A 80 -6.19 -8.63 -3.65
C ARG A 80 -7.19 -7.55 -3.24
N TRP A 81 -7.89 -6.97 -4.22
CA TRP A 81 -8.85 -5.90 -3.98
C TRP A 81 -10.28 -6.43 -4.14
N ALA A 82 -11.14 -6.18 -3.17
CA ALA A 82 -12.56 -6.50 -3.25
C ALA A 82 -13.33 -5.26 -3.71
N LYS A 83 -14.33 -5.44 -4.56
CA LYS A 83 -15.26 -4.36 -4.93
C LYS A 83 -16.16 -4.02 -3.76
N SER A 84 -16.52 -2.75 -3.64
CA SER A 84 -17.56 -2.32 -2.72
C SER A 84 -18.93 -2.78 -3.26
N ASN A 85 -19.76 -3.40 -2.42
CA ASN A 85 -21.16 -3.76 -2.73
C ASN A 85 -21.46 -4.82 -3.80
N VAL A 86 -20.46 -5.54 -4.33
CA VAL A 86 -20.70 -6.72 -5.18
C VAL A 86 -20.37 -7.97 -4.37
N GLY A 87 -21.25 -8.98 -4.37
CA GLY A 87 -21.04 -10.24 -3.63
C GLY A 87 -19.71 -10.96 -3.94
N LYS A 88 -19.50 -12.14 -3.34
CA LYS A 88 -18.23 -12.93 -3.26
C LYS A 88 -17.40 -13.16 -4.56
N SER A 89 -17.85 -12.72 -5.74
CA SER A 89 -17.25 -12.95 -7.06
C SER A 89 -16.56 -11.75 -7.72
N GLY A 90 -16.70 -10.52 -7.22
CA GLY A 90 -16.30 -9.31 -7.97
C GLY A 90 -14.86 -8.83 -7.89
N GLY A 91 -14.02 -9.38 -7.00
CA GLY A 91 -12.69 -8.82 -6.71
C GLY A 91 -11.65 -8.95 -7.84
N VAL A 92 -10.62 -8.11 -7.77
CA VAL A 92 -9.51 -8.04 -8.73
C VAL A 92 -8.16 -8.24 -8.03
N ARG A 93 -7.12 -8.52 -8.82
CA ARG A 93 -5.73 -8.57 -8.38
C ARG A 93 -4.96 -7.42 -9.01
N VAL A 94 -4.43 -6.55 -8.19
CA VAL A 94 -3.70 -5.36 -8.60
C VAL A 94 -2.22 -5.65 -8.49
N ILE A 95 -1.49 -5.46 -9.59
CA ILE A 95 -0.04 -5.62 -9.67
C ILE A 95 0.58 -4.24 -9.70
N TYR A 96 1.45 -3.96 -8.74
CA TYR A 96 2.08 -2.66 -8.59
C TYR A 96 3.51 -2.76 -8.10
N TYR A 97 4.27 -1.69 -8.27
CA TYR A 97 5.65 -1.59 -7.81
C TYR A 97 5.79 -0.43 -6.83
N PHE A 98 6.39 -0.72 -5.68
CA PHE A 98 6.75 0.25 -4.67
C PHE A 98 8.18 -0.02 -4.21
N HIS A 99 9.04 0.99 -4.32
CA HIS A 99 10.44 0.90 -3.93
C HIS A 99 10.67 1.52 -2.53
N ASN A 100 10.43 2.82 -2.42
CA ASN A 100 10.56 3.62 -1.20
C ASN A 100 9.69 4.88 -1.31
N GLU A 101 9.64 5.68 -0.25
CA GLU A 101 8.84 6.91 -0.16
C GLU A 101 9.32 8.00 -1.13
N SER A 102 10.59 7.97 -1.55
CA SER A 102 11.18 8.92 -2.50
C SER A 102 10.75 8.67 -3.96
N MET A 103 10.15 7.50 -4.25
CA MET A 103 9.72 7.12 -5.59
C MET A 103 8.21 6.92 -5.64
N PRO A 104 7.52 7.34 -6.72
CA PRO A 104 6.11 7.03 -6.89
C PRO A 104 5.83 5.51 -6.87
N LEU A 105 4.62 5.15 -6.44
CA LEU A 105 4.08 3.80 -6.61
C LEU A 105 3.55 3.67 -8.04
N PHE A 106 4.05 2.66 -8.76
CA PHE A 106 3.65 2.42 -10.15
C PHE A 106 2.60 1.31 -10.21
N LEU A 107 1.39 1.65 -10.69
CA LEU A 107 0.34 0.68 -10.97
C LEU A 107 0.60 0.05 -12.34
N LEU A 108 0.93 -1.24 -12.35
CA LEU A 108 1.39 -1.93 -13.55
C LEU A 108 0.23 -2.55 -14.34
N SER A 109 -0.67 -3.27 -13.65
CA SER A 109 -1.80 -3.96 -14.28
C SER A 109 -2.84 -4.42 -13.24
N VAL A 110 -4.03 -4.78 -13.72
CA VAL A 110 -5.13 -5.38 -12.92
C VAL A 110 -5.64 -6.62 -13.64
N PHE A 111 -5.92 -7.68 -12.89
CA PHE A 111 -6.51 -8.91 -13.40
C PHE A 111 -7.79 -9.28 -12.64
N GLY A 112 -8.76 -9.83 -13.35
CA GLY A 112 -9.92 -10.46 -12.71
C GLY A 112 -9.52 -11.68 -11.84
N LYS A 113 -10.43 -12.12 -10.97
CA LYS A 113 -10.25 -13.28 -10.08
C LYS A 113 -9.81 -14.57 -10.80
N ASN A 114 -10.12 -14.74 -12.08
CA ASN A 114 -9.88 -15.97 -12.85
C ASN A 114 -8.88 -15.84 -14.00
N GLU A 115 -8.28 -14.67 -14.23
CA GLU A 115 -7.56 -14.43 -15.49
C GLU A 115 -6.08 -14.82 -15.47
N LYS A 116 -5.41 -14.70 -14.32
CA LYS A 116 -3.98 -14.99 -14.24
C LYS A 116 -3.62 -15.69 -12.93
N ASN A 117 -3.48 -17.00 -12.98
CA ASN A 117 -3.18 -17.83 -11.81
C ASN A 117 -1.69 -17.94 -11.51
N ASN A 118 -0.80 -17.82 -12.51
CA ASN A 118 0.63 -17.88 -12.27
C ASN A 118 1.42 -17.12 -13.34
N LEU A 119 2.46 -16.38 -12.93
CA LEU A 119 3.42 -15.81 -13.87
C LEU A 119 4.46 -16.85 -14.23
N SER A 120 4.77 -16.99 -15.51
CA SER A 120 5.86 -17.84 -15.98
C SER A 120 7.22 -17.31 -15.52
N HIS A 121 8.24 -18.15 -15.55
CA HIS A 121 9.59 -17.73 -15.14
C HIS A 121 10.14 -16.62 -16.05
N SER A 122 9.85 -16.67 -17.36
CA SER A 122 10.28 -15.64 -18.30
C SER A 122 9.57 -14.31 -18.05
N GLU A 123 8.28 -14.30 -17.73
CA GLU A 123 7.54 -13.09 -17.37
C GLU A 123 8.10 -12.44 -16.10
N ARG A 124 8.44 -13.23 -15.08
CA ARG A 124 9.06 -12.71 -13.84
C ARG A 124 10.39 -12.04 -14.12
N ASN A 125 11.22 -12.65 -14.98
CA ASN A 125 12.52 -12.08 -15.37
C ASN A 125 12.35 -10.78 -16.16
N LEU A 126 11.37 -10.70 -17.06
CA LEU A 126 11.04 -9.47 -17.78
C LEU A 126 10.61 -8.35 -16.82
N LEU A 127 9.74 -8.69 -15.86
CA LEU A 127 9.30 -7.77 -14.82
C LEU A 127 10.47 -7.29 -13.94
N ALA A 128 11.37 -8.18 -13.53
CA ALA A 128 12.56 -7.79 -12.78
C ALA A 128 13.47 -6.83 -13.55
N LYS A 129 13.66 -7.07 -14.86
CA LYS A 129 14.41 -6.12 -15.71
C LYS A 129 13.69 -4.78 -15.84
N PHE A 130 12.35 -4.80 -15.87
CA PHE A 130 11.55 -3.58 -15.91
C PHE A 130 11.67 -2.77 -14.62
N THR A 131 11.61 -3.39 -13.44
CA THR A 131 11.76 -2.67 -12.17
C THR A 131 13.15 -2.07 -12.01
N LEU A 132 14.21 -2.74 -12.48
CA LEU A 132 15.57 -2.18 -12.51
C LEU A 132 15.65 -0.89 -13.33
N LYS A 133 14.94 -0.83 -14.47
CA LYS A 133 14.87 0.40 -15.28
C LYS A 133 14.12 1.51 -14.56
N LEU A 134 13.05 1.19 -13.84
CA LEU A 134 12.31 2.17 -13.03
C LEU A 134 13.21 2.76 -11.95
N VAL A 135 13.90 1.92 -11.18
CA VAL A 135 14.82 2.40 -10.14
C VAL A 135 15.94 3.23 -10.74
N LYS A 136 16.52 2.82 -11.88
CA LYS A 136 17.57 3.60 -12.54
C LYS A 136 17.12 5.00 -12.97
N ASN A 137 15.86 5.15 -13.40
CA ASN A 137 15.34 6.41 -13.93
C ASN A 137 14.73 7.32 -12.86
N TYR A 138 14.22 6.74 -11.77
CA TYR A 138 13.45 7.47 -10.74
C TYR A 138 14.09 7.40 -9.34
N GLY A 139 15.11 6.56 -9.14
CA GLY A 139 15.72 6.29 -7.83
C GLY A 139 16.79 7.27 -7.37
N GLY A 140 17.13 8.27 -8.18
CA GLY A 140 18.21 9.24 -7.91
C GLY A 140 19.58 8.77 -8.38
#